data_AF-A0A2V2RTF1-F1
#
_entry.id   AF-A0A2V2RTF1-F1
#
_cell.length_a   1.000
_cell.length_b   1.000
_cell.length_c   1.000
_cell.angle_alpha   90.00
_cell.angle_beta   90.00
_cell.angle_gamma   90.00
#
_symmetry.space_group_name_H-M   'P 1'
#
loop_
_entity.id
_entity.type
_entity.pdbx_description
1 polymer ?
#
loop_
_entity_poly.entity_id
_entity_poly.type
_entity_poly.pdbx_seq_one_letter_code
_entity_poly.pdbx_strand_id
1 'polypeptide(L)'
;MPNRSFLLFAFLFFSPASFAFAAGISCSVSDYLGGPPLTVIGDMSVTKNIYWMNYTGSAPSTHLKFILKFTEHGSPAQRIIQKFVNAEGAFSTPFSIPFVSGNPVHGPAVLVVKDDFGKCSVQLVVSNGAIESTDIPKDIGDCILAGPPPCIPTITQSQITISGFSSITKVKLYLWIHHSKVSDLTIDLISPSATFLRVFNRHGGSGANLGLNSSRETILDDDAMTPISAGTAPFVGSFTPDGPLSTFSGENPNGLWTLRVTDNANPNTGTIVTWALEIADN
;
A
#
# COMPACT_ATOMS: atom_id res chain seq x y z
N MET A 1 85.57 14.11 -1.70
CA MET A 1 84.59 14.25 -0.61
C MET A 1 83.75 15.49 -0.91
N PRO A 2 82.50 15.35 -1.40
CA PRO A 2 81.77 16.49 -1.94
C PRO A 2 80.86 17.17 -0.91
N ASN A 3 80.81 18.50 -1.02
CA ASN A 3 79.90 19.45 -0.40
C ASN A 3 78.43 19.07 -0.70
N ARG A 4 77.57 19.01 0.33
CA ARG A 4 76.12 18.86 0.18
C ARG A 4 75.44 20.22 0.35
N SER A 5 74.93 20.78 -0.74
CA SER A 5 73.95 21.85 -0.71
C SER A 5 72.57 21.27 -0.34
N PHE A 6 71.95 21.83 0.72
CA PHE A 6 70.57 21.53 1.10
C PHE A 6 69.62 22.43 0.32
N LEU A 7 68.71 21.83 -0.46
CA LEU A 7 67.56 22.49 -1.08
C LEU A 7 66.43 22.59 -0.03
N LEU A 8 66.00 23.82 0.25
CA LEU A 8 64.86 24.12 1.12
C LEU A 8 63.55 23.93 0.32
N PHE A 9 62.77 22.89 0.61
CA PHE A 9 61.41 22.73 0.09
C PHE A 9 60.44 23.50 1.01
N ALA A 10 59.80 24.53 0.48
CA ALA A 10 58.69 25.21 1.15
C ALA A 10 57.45 24.31 1.14
N PHE A 11 57.05 23.81 2.30
CA PHE A 11 55.75 23.18 2.50
C PHE A 11 54.68 24.26 2.60
N LEU A 12 53.89 24.44 1.54
CA LEU A 12 52.61 25.13 1.60
C LEU A 12 51.64 24.28 2.43
N PHE A 13 51.33 24.73 3.65
CA PHE A 13 50.23 24.18 4.44
C PHE A 13 48.91 24.57 3.77
N PHE A 14 48.32 23.66 3.01
CA PHE A 14 46.90 23.73 2.70
C PHE A 14 46.12 23.39 3.97
N SER A 15 45.44 24.39 4.53
CA SER A 15 44.40 24.16 5.54
C SER A 15 43.34 23.21 4.94
N PRO A 16 42.90 22.15 5.64
CA PRO A 16 41.78 21.36 5.15
C PRO A 16 40.55 22.27 5.20
N ALA A 17 40.06 22.67 4.02
CA ALA A 17 38.74 23.23 3.88
C ALA A 17 37.78 22.27 4.59
N SER A 18 37.17 22.74 5.67
CA SER A 18 36.03 22.06 6.27
C SER A 18 34.95 22.06 5.20
N PHE A 19 34.82 20.96 4.47
CA PHE A 19 33.65 20.70 3.66
C PHE A 19 32.50 20.46 4.63
N ALA A 20 31.89 21.55 5.09
CA ALA A 20 30.52 21.48 5.54
C ALA A 20 29.73 20.94 4.34
N PHE A 21 29.33 19.68 4.39
CA PHE A 21 28.28 19.19 3.50
C PHE A 21 27.12 20.16 3.67
N ALA A 22 26.80 20.93 2.63
CA ALA A 22 25.58 21.71 2.62
C ALA A 22 24.46 20.71 2.90
N ALA A 23 23.80 20.87 4.06
CA ALA A 23 22.70 20.00 4.45
C ALA A 23 21.69 20.02 3.30
N GLY A 24 21.57 18.89 2.60
CA GLY A 24 20.70 18.78 1.45
C GLY A 24 19.25 19.01 1.86
N ILE A 25 18.45 19.47 0.91
CA ILE A 25 17.01 19.62 1.12
C ILE A 25 16.40 18.26 1.47
N SER A 26 15.65 18.18 2.56
CA SER A 26 14.97 16.97 2.99
C SER A 26 13.50 17.22 3.27
N CYS A 27 12.67 16.20 3.02
CA CYS A 27 11.28 16.18 3.46
C CYS A 27 10.88 14.80 3.95
N SER A 28 9.86 14.78 4.79
CA SER A 28 9.22 13.57 5.29
C SER A 28 7.75 13.85 5.59
N VAL A 29 7.01 12.78 5.83
CA VAL A 29 5.68 12.84 6.43
C VAL A 29 5.73 12.17 7.80
N SER A 30 5.04 12.71 8.79
CA SER A 30 4.85 12.10 10.10
C SER A 30 3.38 12.18 10.53
N ASP A 31 3.00 11.39 11.51
CA ASP A 31 1.64 11.35 12.05
C ASP A 31 1.39 12.40 13.15
N TYR A 32 2.44 12.86 13.83
CA TYR A 32 2.42 14.02 14.71
C TYR A 32 3.60 14.96 14.42
N LEU A 33 3.53 16.20 14.93
CA LEU A 33 4.57 17.20 14.72
C LEU A 33 5.91 16.71 15.30
N GLY A 34 6.94 16.61 14.45
CA GLY A 34 8.26 16.13 14.86
C GLY A 34 8.35 14.61 15.08
N GLY A 35 7.35 13.84 14.66
CA GLY A 35 7.39 12.38 14.67
C GLY A 35 8.36 11.78 13.64
N PRO A 36 8.60 10.46 13.71
CA PRO A 36 9.45 9.75 12.75
C PRO A 36 8.85 9.78 11.32
N PRO A 37 9.69 9.70 10.27
CA PRO A 37 9.22 9.61 8.89
C PRO A 37 8.36 8.37 8.62
N LEU A 38 7.28 8.55 7.87
CA LEU A 38 6.37 7.52 7.39
C LEU A 38 6.46 7.38 5.86
N THR A 39 6.29 6.15 5.38
CA THR A 39 6.17 5.81 3.96
C THR A 39 4.75 5.37 3.57
N VAL A 40 3.86 5.19 4.56
CA VAL A 40 2.46 4.82 4.39
C VAL A 40 1.62 5.78 5.23
N ILE A 41 0.58 6.36 4.64
CA ILE A 41 -0.37 7.26 5.30
C ILE A 41 -1.80 6.89 4.90
N GLY A 42 -2.74 7.01 5.82
CA GLY A 42 -4.11 6.53 5.64
C GLY A 42 -4.59 5.80 6.87
N ASP A 43 -5.55 6.38 7.58
CA ASP A 43 -6.17 5.78 8.76
C ASP A 43 -7.66 6.08 8.70
N MET A 44 -8.50 5.03 8.66
CA MET A 44 -9.95 5.12 8.79
C MET A 44 -10.36 5.37 10.25
N SER A 45 -9.76 6.36 10.87
CA SER A 45 -10.31 6.92 12.10
C SER A 45 -10.82 8.32 11.81
N VAL A 46 -12.08 8.57 12.16
CA VAL A 46 -12.62 9.93 12.32
C VAL A 46 -11.77 10.78 13.29
N THR A 47 -10.82 10.16 14.01
CA THR A 47 -9.90 10.81 14.94
C THR A 47 -8.49 11.09 14.38
N LYS A 48 -8.06 10.47 13.27
CA LYS A 48 -6.70 10.65 12.70
C LYS A 48 -6.72 10.99 11.21
N ASN A 49 -7.07 12.24 10.92
CA ASN A 49 -7.16 12.79 9.55
C ASN A 49 -6.11 13.86 9.25
N ILE A 50 -5.19 14.14 10.18
CA ILE A 50 -4.15 15.15 10.05
C ILE A 50 -2.78 14.47 10.14
N TYR A 51 -1.95 14.72 9.13
CA TYR A 51 -0.55 14.34 9.05
C TYR A 51 0.30 15.60 8.98
N TRP A 52 1.59 15.48 9.26
CA TRP A 52 2.54 16.59 9.21
C TRP A 52 3.51 16.37 8.06
N MET A 53 3.60 17.35 7.15
CA MET A 53 4.68 17.40 6.17
C MET A 53 5.82 18.20 6.76
N ASN A 54 6.98 17.57 6.87
CA ASN A 54 8.18 18.18 7.42
C ASN A 54 9.13 18.54 6.27
N TYR A 55 9.75 19.70 6.37
CA TYR A 55 10.68 20.24 5.39
C TYR A 55 11.91 20.82 6.10
N THR A 56 13.08 20.54 5.56
CA THR A 56 14.33 21.19 5.94
C THR A 56 15.03 21.63 4.66
N GLY A 57 15.11 22.93 4.48
CA GLY A 57 15.78 23.61 3.37
C GLY A 57 17.13 24.16 3.78
N SER A 58 17.89 24.59 2.77
CA SER A 58 19.23 25.16 2.96
C SER A 58 19.20 26.65 3.33
N ALA A 59 18.07 27.34 3.12
CA ALA A 59 17.87 28.76 3.42
C ALA A 59 16.36 29.09 3.48
N PRO A 60 15.97 30.25 4.05
CA PRO A 60 14.58 30.73 4.01
C PRO A 60 14.07 30.90 2.58
N SER A 61 12.86 30.41 2.30
CA SER A 61 12.24 30.44 0.97
C SER A 61 10.99 31.32 0.92
N THR A 62 10.85 32.03 -0.20
CA THR A 62 9.67 32.82 -0.57
C THR A 62 8.62 32.00 -1.34
N HIS A 63 8.97 30.82 -1.85
CA HIS A 63 8.08 29.96 -2.64
C HIS A 63 8.12 28.49 -2.21
N LEU A 64 7.71 28.17 -0.99
CA LEU A 64 7.59 26.79 -0.54
C LEU A 64 6.26 26.16 -1.04
N LYS A 65 6.33 24.98 -1.64
CA LYS A 65 5.18 24.24 -2.17
C LYS A 65 5.27 22.77 -1.79
N PHE A 66 4.22 22.27 -1.15
CA PHE A 66 4.01 20.84 -0.94
C PHE A 66 3.04 20.33 -2.00
N ILE A 67 3.40 19.24 -2.67
CA ILE A 67 2.61 18.66 -3.76
C ILE A 67 2.49 17.17 -3.50
N LEU A 68 1.30 16.69 -3.16
CA LEU A 68 1.00 15.27 -3.14
C LEU A 68 0.41 14.89 -4.49
N LYS A 69 1.07 13.97 -5.20
CA LYS A 69 0.62 13.46 -6.50
C LYS A 69 0.25 12.00 -6.38
N PHE A 70 -0.94 11.62 -6.80
CA PHE A 70 -1.34 10.21 -6.84
C PHE A 70 -0.94 9.65 -8.20
N THR A 71 -0.29 8.49 -8.21
CA THR A 71 0.29 7.89 -9.43
C THR A 71 -0.60 6.84 -10.08
N GLU A 72 -1.70 6.44 -9.42
CA GLU A 72 -2.68 5.52 -9.98
C GLU A 72 -3.82 6.20 -10.75
N HIS A 73 -4.17 5.60 -11.87
CA HIS A 73 -5.22 6.05 -12.78
C HIS A 73 -6.60 5.67 -12.21
N GLY A 74 -7.19 6.56 -11.41
CA GLY A 74 -8.49 6.31 -10.77
C GLY A 74 -8.68 6.99 -9.41
N SER A 75 -7.60 7.51 -8.80
CA SER A 75 -7.71 8.26 -7.54
C SER A 75 -8.62 9.49 -7.71
N PRO A 76 -9.58 9.72 -6.78
CA PRO A 76 -10.53 10.83 -6.83
C PRO A 76 -9.83 12.18 -6.63
N ALA A 77 -8.63 12.15 -6.03
CA ALA A 77 -7.71 13.25 -5.97
C ALA A 77 -6.55 12.95 -6.91
N GLN A 78 -6.37 13.76 -7.95
CA GLN A 78 -5.22 13.63 -8.85
C GLN A 78 -3.97 14.31 -8.27
N ARG A 79 -4.18 15.38 -7.48
CA ARG A 79 -3.11 16.18 -6.88
C ARG A 79 -3.63 17.08 -5.76
N ILE A 80 -2.91 17.16 -4.65
CA ILE A 80 -3.14 18.14 -3.56
C ILE A 80 -1.93 19.08 -3.51
N ILE A 81 -2.17 20.39 -3.40
CA ILE A 81 -1.11 21.40 -3.33
C ILE A 81 -1.37 22.33 -2.16
N GLN A 82 -0.34 22.53 -1.33
CA GLN A 82 -0.29 23.63 -0.36
C GLN A 82 0.89 24.53 -0.71
N LYS A 83 0.70 25.85 -0.59
CA LYS A 83 1.71 26.86 -0.91
C LYS A 83 1.92 27.77 0.29
N PHE A 84 3.16 28.10 0.55
CA PHE A 84 3.58 28.97 1.65
C PHE A 84 4.55 30.01 1.12
N VAL A 85 4.48 31.20 1.71
CA VAL A 85 5.40 32.31 1.47
C VAL A 85 6.17 32.57 2.77
N ASN A 86 7.43 32.96 2.65
CA ASN A 86 8.30 33.26 3.79
C ASN A 86 8.48 32.08 4.76
N ALA A 87 8.74 30.89 4.21
CA ALA A 87 9.07 29.71 5.02
C ALA A 87 10.53 29.79 5.49
N GLU A 88 10.76 29.53 6.77
CA GLU A 88 12.10 29.44 7.35
C GLU A 88 12.85 28.19 6.87
N GLY A 89 14.14 28.06 7.23
CA GLY A 89 14.97 26.92 6.83
C GLY A 89 14.43 25.56 7.30
N ALA A 90 13.61 25.51 8.35
CA ALA A 90 12.82 24.33 8.70
C ALA A 90 11.34 24.72 8.76
N PHE A 91 10.47 23.89 8.20
CA PHE A 91 9.05 24.18 8.11
C PHE A 91 8.23 22.90 8.25
N SER A 92 7.17 22.95 9.06
CA SER A 92 6.24 21.83 9.23
C SER A 92 4.81 22.33 9.11
N THR A 93 3.97 21.62 8.36
CA THR A 93 2.57 22.01 8.16
C THR A 93 1.66 20.79 8.24
N PRO A 94 0.46 20.93 8.85
CA PRO A 94 -0.53 19.88 8.81
C PRO A 94 -1.10 19.74 7.38
N PHE A 95 -1.47 18.52 7.01
CA PHE A 95 -2.30 18.22 5.86
C PHE A 95 -3.30 17.12 6.18
N SER A 96 -4.42 17.16 5.50
CA SER A 96 -5.43 16.12 5.53
C SER A 96 -5.65 15.56 4.13
N ILE A 97 -5.88 14.26 4.05
CA ILE A 97 -6.32 13.62 2.82
C ILE A 97 -7.86 13.65 2.86
N PRO A 98 -8.54 14.27 1.87
CA PRO A 98 -9.99 14.38 1.90
C PRO A 98 -10.60 12.97 1.84
N PHE A 99 -11.42 12.63 2.83
CA PHE A 99 -12.21 11.40 2.82
C PHE A 99 -13.27 11.51 1.72
N VAL A 100 -13.22 10.60 0.75
CA VAL A 100 -14.25 10.48 -0.29
C VAL A 100 -15.08 9.23 0.05
N SER A 101 -16.36 9.44 0.33
CA SER A 101 -17.31 8.33 0.52
C SER A 101 -17.31 7.43 -0.71
N GLY A 102 -17.23 6.11 -0.52
CA GLY A 102 -17.20 5.15 -1.64
C GLY A 102 -15.85 4.47 -1.87
N ASN A 103 -14.95 4.55 -0.90
CA ASN A 103 -13.69 3.78 -0.83
C ASN A 103 -12.78 3.88 -2.08
N PRO A 104 -12.25 5.07 -2.41
CA PRO A 104 -11.26 5.14 -3.47
C PRO A 104 -9.89 4.89 -2.87
N VAL A 105 -9.29 3.76 -3.23
CA VAL A 105 -7.85 3.57 -3.12
C VAL A 105 -7.16 4.78 -3.75
N HIS A 106 -6.37 5.49 -2.96
CA HIS A 106 -5.61 6.64 -3.46
C HIS A 106 -4.30 6.20 -4.15
N GLY A 107 -3.88 4.96 -3.91
CA GLY A 107 -2.75 4.32 -4.57
C GLY A 107 -1.40 4.86 -4.10
N PRO A 108 -0.29 4.45 -4.75
CA PRO A 108 0.99 5.10 -4.56
C PRO A 108 0.87 6.59 -4.85
N ALA A 109 1.51 7.39 -4.01
CA ALA A 109 1.60 8.82 -4.14
C ALA A 109 3.04 9.28 -3.97
N VAL A 110 3.36 10.43 -4.55
CA VAL A 110 4.65 11.08 -4.36
C VAL A 110 4.39 12.41 -3.70
N LEU A 111 4.91 12.59 -2.48
CA LEU A 111 5.09 13.91 -1.92
C LEU A 111 6.30 14.55 -2.59
N VAL A 112 6.09 15.70 -3.21
CA VAL A 112 7.15 16.55 -3.76
C VAL A 112 7.08 17.88 -3.04
N VAL A 113 8.15 18.22 -2.32
CA VAL A 113 8.32 19.56 -1.75
C VAL A 113 9.28 20.33 -2.62
N LYS A 114 8.92 21.55 -2.98
CA LYS A 114 9.74 22.45 -3.78
C LYS A 114 9.88 23.78 -3.08
N ASP A 115 11.06 24.34 -3.10
CA ASP A 115 11.34 25.69 -2.64
C ASP A 115 12.13 26.47 -3.71
N ASP A 116 12.68 27.63 -3.35
CA ASP A 116 13.49 28.45 -4.26
C ASP A 116 14.85 27.81 -4.63
N PHE A 117 15.33 26.86 -3.82
CA PHE A 117 16.69 26.31 -3.91
C PHE A 117 16.72 24.87 -4.44
N GLY A 118 15.59 24.18 -4.48
CA GLY A 118 15.49 22.86 -5.04
C GLY A 118 14.18 22.12 -4.73
N LYS A 119 14.29 20.80 -4.63
CA LYS A 119 13.17 19.90 -4.38
C LYS A 119 13.62 18.66 -3.63
N CYS A 120 12.72 18.11 -2.84
CA CYS A 120 12.82 16.74 -2.32
C CYS A 120 11.54 15.98 -2.66
N SER A 121 11.67 14.66 -2.75
CA SER A 121 10.54 13.77 -3.05
C SER A 121 10.55 12.58 -2.11
N VAL A 122 9.37 12.20 -1.62
CA VAL A 122 9.17 11.00 -0.80
C VAL A 122 8.07 10.17 -1.46
N GLN A 123 8.35 8.88 -1.64
CA GLN A 123 7.35 7.91 -2.06
C GLN A 123 6.46 7.59 -0.86
N LEU A 124 5.16 7.67 -1.07
CA LEU A 124 4.14 7.41 -0.09
C LEU A 124 3.17 6.39 -0.65
N VAL A 125 2.62 5.54 0.20
CA VAL A 125 1.39 4.81 -0.10
C VAL A 125 0.27 5.53 0.62
N VAL A 126 -0.71 6.02 -0.13
CA VAL A 126 -1.93 6.59 0.46
C VAL A 126 -2.99 5.52 0.37
N SER A 127 -3.17 4.79 1.46
CA SER A 127 -4.15 3.73 1.53
C SER A 127 -5.40 4.20 2.26
N ASN A 128 -6.52 3.53 2.05
CA ASN A 128 -7.63 3.58 3.01
C ASN A 128 -7.36 2.65 4.21
N GLY A 129 -6.11 2.56 4.65
CA GLY A 129 -5.62 1.52 5.57
C GLY A 129 -5.32 0.17 4.91
N ALA A 130 -5.72 -0.05 3.65
CA ALA A 130 -5.45 -1.28 2.89
C ALA A 130 -4.08 -1.27 2.19
N ILE A 131 -3.25 -2.26 2.47
CA ILE A 131 -1.95 -2.51 1.81
C ILE A 131 -2.23 -3.39 0.59
N GLU A 132 -1.83 -2.95 -0.59
CA GLU A 132 -2.06 -3.69 -1.84
C GLU A 132 -0.91 -4.66 -2.16
N SER A 133 -1.27 -5.80 -2.76
CA SER A 133 -0.26 -6.71 -3.30
C SER A 133 0.43 -6.09 -4.52
N THR A 134 1.75 -6.23 -4.58
CA THR A 134 2.54 -5.93 -5.79
C THR A 134 2.80 -7.18 -6.63
N ASP A 135 2.36 -8.35 -6.18
CA ASP A 135 2.51 -9.64 -6.85
C ASP A 135 1.25 -9.98 -7.68
N ILE A 136 0.81 -9.01 -8.49
CA ILE A 136 -0.35 -9.06 -9.38
C ILE A 136 -0.05 -8.32 -10.70
N PRO A 137 -0.79 -8.60 -11.80
CA PRO A 137 -1.85 -9.59 -11.93
C PRO A 137 -1.35 -11.04 -11.92
N LYS A 138 -2.22 -11.98 -11.55
CA LYS A 138 -1.94 -13.43 -11.62
C LYS A 138 -3.03 -14.16 -12.36
N ASP A 139 -2.65 -14.96 -13.35
CA ASP A 139 -3.61 -15.80 -14.08
C ASP A 139 -4.10 -16.95 -13.20
N ILE A 140 -5.42 -17.14 -13.23
CA ILE A 140 -6.12 -18.28 -12.65
C ILE A 140 -6.31 -19.27 -13.79
N GLY A 141 -5.49 -20.32 -13.78
CA GLY A 141 -5.63 -21.42 -14.71
C GLY A 141 -6.84 -22.28 -14.37
N ASP A 142 -7.41 -22.90 -15.40
CA ASP A 142 -8.52 -23.84 -15.29
C ASP A 142 -8.06 -25.15 -14.61
N CYS A 143 -8.97 -25.92 -14.03
CA CYS A 143 -8.63 -27.26 -13.57
C CYS A 143 -8.24 -28.18 -14.75
N ILE A 144 -7.25 -29.05 -14.54
CA ILE A 144 -6.74 -29.94 -15.58
C ILE A 144 -7.60 -31.20 -15.65
N LEU A 145 -8.18 -31.48 -16.82
CA LEU A 145 -8.96 -32.69 -17.06
C LEU A 145 -8.06 -33.94 -16.95
N ALA A 146 -8.28 -34.76 -15.92
CA ALA A 146 -7.51 -35.99 -15.64
C ALA A 146 -8.34 -37.27 -15.86
N GLY A 147 -9.25 -37.24 -16.84
CA GLY A 147 -10.20 -38.32 -17.13
C GLY A 147 -11.49 -38.27 -16.28
N PRO A 148 -12.46 -39.16 -16.53
CA PRO A 148 -13.74 -39.15 -15.83
C PRO A 148 -13.76 -40.09 -14.61
N PRO A 149 -14.24 -39.63 -13.43
CA PRO A 149 -14.03 -38.32 -12.75
C PRO A 149 -12.91 -38.41 -11.67
N PRO A 150 -12.24 -37.33 -11.20
CA PRO A 150 -12.45 -35.87 -11.34
C PRO A 150 -11.29 -35.07 -12.01
N CYS A 151 -11.48 -33.76 -12.28
CA CYS A 151 -10.39 -32.85 -12.71
C CYS A 151 -9.47 -32.46 -11.55
N ILE A 152 -8.22 -32.11 -11.86
CA ILE A 152 -7.21 -31.70 -10.89
C ILE A 152 -7.28 -30.16 -10.74
N PRO A 153 -7.60 -29.63 -9.54
CA PRO A 153 -7.70 -28.19 -9.33
C PRO A 153 -6.38 -27.47 -9.62
N THR A 154 -6.47 -26.27 -10.18
CA THR A 154 -5.32 -25.39 -10.40
C THR A 154 -5.26 -24.35 -9.29
N ILE A 155 -4.06 -24.17 -8.72
CA ILE A 155 -3.82 -23.26 -7.60
C ILE A 155 -2.96 -22.10 -8.09
N THR A 156 -3.46 -20.89 -7.90
CA THR A 156 -2.74 -19.64 -8.11
C THR A 156 -2.52 -18.94 -6.76
N GLN A 157 -1.31 -18.46 -6.52
CA GLN A 157 -0.97 -17.70 -5.32
C GLN A 157 -0.47 -16.31 -5.69
N SER A 158 -0.84 -15.34 -4.85
CA SER A 158 -0.32 -13.99 -4.85
C SER A 158 0.05 -13.61 -3.42
N GLN A 159 1.13 -12.85 -3.25
CA GLN A 159 1.68 -12.53 -1.95
C GLN A 159 1.72 -11.03 -1.66
N ILE A 160 1.69 -10.68 -0.37
CA ILE A 160 1.89 -9.33 0.11
C ILE A 160 2.73 -9.36 1.38
N THR A 161 3.71 -8.46 1.49
CA THR A 161 4.54 -8.32 2.69
C THR A 161 4.02 -7.15 3.51
N ILE A 162 3.67 -7.42 4.77
CA ILE A 162 3.19 -6.43 5.73
C ILE A 162 4.26 -6.19 6.80
N SER A 163 4.44 -4.93 7.21
CA SER A 163 5.37 -4.54 8.27
C SER A 163 4.89 -3.27 8.98
N GLY A 164 5.29 -3.07 10.23
CA GLY A 164 5.05 -1.83 10.98
C GLY A 164 3.81 -1.83 11.88
N PHE A 165 3.23 -3.00 12.16
CA PHE A 165 2.04 -3.16 13.00
C PHE A 165 2.37 -3.92 14.30
N SER A 166 1.51 -3.83 15.32
CA SER A 166 1.69 -4.50 16.61
C SER A 166 1.04 -5.91 16.64
N SER A 167 -0.27 -5.97 16.85
CA SER A 167 -1.08 -7.18 16.95
C SER A 167 -2.43 -6.95 16.28
N ILE A 168 -2.92 -7.92 15.51
CA ILE A 168 -4.16 -7.77 14.74
C ILE A 168 -5.36 -7.60 15.67
N THR A 169 -6.13 -6.53 15.49
CA THR A 169 -7.46 -6.37 16.08
C THR A 169 -8.56 -6.58 15.06
N LYS A 170 -8.32 -6.17 13.80
CA LYS A 170 -9.25 -6.35 12.69
C LYS A 170 -8.52 -6.55 11.36
N VAL A 171 -9.14 -7.31 10.46
CA VAL A 171 -8.70 -7.47 9.06
C VAL A 171 -9.88 -7.22 8.14
N LYS A 172 -9.66 -6.52 7.01
CA LYS A 172 -10.54 -6.55 5.84
C LYS A 172 -9.76 -6.98 4.60
N LEU A 173 -10.42 -7.71 3.71
CA LEU A 173 -9.84 -8.20 2.46
C LEU A 173 -10.57 -7.60 1.26
N TYR A 174 -9.82 -6.94 0.38
CA TYR A 174 -10.30 -6.34 -0.85
C TYR A 174 -9.93 -7.24 -2.03
N LEU A 175 -10.87 -7.49 -2.93
CA LEU A 175 -10.69 -8.39 -4.07
C LEU A 175 -11.26 -7.77 -5.35
N TRP A 176 -10.42 -7.77 -6.39
CA TRP A 176 -10.87 -7.66 -7.77
C TRP A 176 -10.32 -8.85 -8.57
N ILE A 177 -11.20 -9.81 -8.84
CA ILE A 177 -10.89 -11.02 -9.59
C ILE A 177 -11.82 -11.09 -10.79
N HIS A 178 -11.24 -11.11 -11.98
CA HIS A 178 -11.98 -11.40 -13.19
C HIS A 178 -12.05 -12.92 -13.36
N HIS A 179 -13.25 -13.49 -13.39
CA HIS A 179 -13.45 -14.93 -13.65
C HIS A 179 -14.82 -15.13 -14.28
N SER A 180 -14.88 -15.96 -15.32
CA SER A 180 -16.12 -16.18 -16.07
C SER A 180 -17.21 -16.92 -15.27
N LYS A 181 -16.82 -17.70 -14.25
CA LYS A 181 -17.75 -18.38 -13.34
C LYS A 181 -17.18 -18.52 -11.93
N VAL A 182 -17.55 -17.64 -11.01
CA VAL A 182 -16.89 -17.58 -9.69
C VAL A 182 -17.27 -18.75 -8.75
N SER A 183 -18.31 -19.52 -9.08
CA SER A 183 -18.65 -20.74 -8.31
C SER A 183 -17.65 -21.89 -8.46
N ASP A 184 -16.68 -21.74 -9.37
CA ASP A 184 -15.59 -22.71 -9.51
C ASP A 184 -14.43 -22.39 -8.56
N LEU A 185 -14.41 -21.17 -8.01
CA LEU A 185 -13.33 -20.68 -7.18
C LEU A 185 -13.52 -21.00 -5.70
N THR A 186 -12.40 -21.36 -5.07
CA THR A 186 -12.23 -21.25 -3.62
C THR A 186 -11.07 -20.32 -3.32
N ILE A 187 -11.25 -19.40 -2.37
CA ILE A 187 -10.25 -18.39 -2.01
C ILE A 187 -9.90 -18.54 -0.54
N ASP A 188 -8.62 -18.67 -0.27
CA ASP A 188 -8.05 -18.78 1.05
C ASP A 188 -7.08 -17.62 1.33
N LEU A 189 -7.13 -17.10 2.54
CA LEU A 189 -6.15 -16.14 3.06
C LEU A 189 -5.26 -16.84 4.10
N ILE A 190 -3.95 -16.65 3.95
CA ILE A 190 -2.94 -17.29 4.80
C ILE A 190 -2.10 -16.20 5.47
N SER A 191 -2.03 -16.22 6.80
CA SER A 191 -1.26 -15.26 7.59
C SER A 191 0.23 -15.64 7.68
N PRO A 192 1.11 -14.70 8.12
CA PRO A 192 2.52 -15.00 8.41
C PRO A 192 2.71 -16.08 9.47
N SER A 193 1.74 -16.26 10.37
CA SER A 193 1.71 -17.32 11.36
C SER A 193 1.29 -18.69 10.79
N ALA A 194 1.09 -18.78 9.47
CA ALA A 194 0.57 -19.93 8.75
C ALA A 194 -0.88 -20.31 9.11
N THR A 195 -1.66 -19.39 9.69
CA THR A 195 -3.10 -19.57 9.89
C THR A 195 -3.79 -19.55 8.53
N PHE A 196 -4.61 -20.56 8.27
CA PHE A 196 -5.28 -20.77 7.00
C PHE A 196 -6.78 -20.53 7.16
N LEU A 197 -7.36 -19.64 6.35
CA LEU A 197 -8.78 -19.29 6.41
C LEU A 197 -9.42 -19.29 5.01
N ARG A 198 -10.47 -20.09 4.82
CA ARG A 198 -11.34 -20.04 3.64
C ARG A 198 -12.27 -18.82 3.76
N VAL A 199 -12.14 -17.86 2.85
CA VAL A 199 -12.93 -16.61 2.86
C VAL A 199 -14.06 -16.60 1.82
N PHE A 200 -13.91 -17.38 0.75
CA PHE A 200 -14.92 -17.56 -0.30
C PHE A 200 -14.93 -19.01 -0.80
N ASN A 201 -16.10 -19.63 -0.84
CA ASN A 201 -16.28 -21.02 -1.20
C ASN A 201 -17.40 -21.20 -2.23
N ARG A 202 -17.05 -21.04 -3.52
CA ARG A 202 -17.87 -21.51 -4.64
C ARG A 202 -19.26 -20.86 -4.74
N HIS A 203 -19.37 -19.57 -4.40
CA HIS A 203 -20.62 -18.81 -4.49
C HIS A 203 -20.82 -18.18 -5.88
N GLY A 204 -22.01 -17.61 -6.10
CA GLY A 204 -22.31 -16.82 -7.31
C GLY A 204 -22.90 -17.60 -8.48
N GLY A 205 -23.11 -18.91 -8.35
CA GLY A 205 -23.75 -19.74 -9.39
C GLY A 205 -23.03 -19.63 -10.73
N SER A 206 -23.77 -19.38 -11.82
CA SER A 206 -23.17 -19.15 -13.14
C SER A 206 -22.62 -17.74 -13.36
N GLY A 207 -22.66 -16.88 -12.36
CA GLY A 207 -22.24 -15.49 -12.49
C GLY A 207 -20.71 -15.32 -12.45
N ALA A 208 -20.27 -14.17 -12.94
CA ALA A 208 -18.87 -13.83 -13.14
C ALA A 208 -18.39 -12.77 -12.15
N ASN A 209 -17.09 -12.78 -11.88
CA ASN A 209 -16.30 -11.76 -11.17
C ASN A 209 -16.58 -11.56 -9.67
N LEU A 210 -15.49 -11.27 -8.96
CA LEU A 210 -15.47 -10.62 -7.65
C LEU A 210 -14.96 -9.20 -7.89
N GLY A 211 -15.81 -8.19 -7.73
CA GLY A 211 -15.55 -6.82 -8.13
C GLY A 211 -15.73 -6.59 -9.64
N LEU A 212 -15.60 -5.34 -10.06
CA LEU A 212 -15.75 -4.91 -11.46
C LEU A 212 -14.60 -4.01 -11.93
N ASN A 213 -14.09 -3.17 -11.05
CA ASN A 213 -12.97 -2.25 -11.29
C ASN A 213 -12.44 -1.73 -9.95
N SER A 214 -11.38 -0.93 -9.99
CA SER A 214 -10.70 -0.33 -8.83
C SER A 214 -11.57 0.57 -7.94
N SER A 215 -12.81 0.92 -8.34
CA SER A 215 -13.76 1.66 -7.50
C SER A 215 -14.98 0.83 -7.10
N ARG A 216 -15.02 -0.45 -7.49
CA ARG A 216 -16.17 -1.35 -7.32
C ARG A 216 -15.68 -2.77 -7.05
N GLU A 217 -14.95 -2.95 -5.96
CA GLU A 217 -14.36 -4.22 -5.53
C GLU A 217 -15.34 -5.06 -4.68
N THR A 218 -14.99 -6.33 -4.46
CA THR A 218 -15.55 -7.12 -3.36
C THR A 218 -14.76 -6.83 -2.09
N ILE A 219 -15.44 -6.48 -1.01
CA ILE A 219 -14.84 -6.22 0.29
C ILE A 219 -15.33 -7.27 1.27
N LEU A 220 -14.45 -8.08 1.82
CA LEU A 220 -14.77 -9.02 2.89
C LEU A 220 -14.46 -8.36 4.24
N ASP A 221 -15.51 -8.19 5.05
CA ASP A 221 -15.49 -7.55 6.37
C ASP A 221 -16.44 -8.30 7.30
N ASP A 222 -15.96 -8.71 8.47
CA ASP A 222 -16.77 -9.42 9.47
C ASP A 222 -17.99 -8.61 9.94
N ASP A 223 -17.92 -7.28 9.88
CA ASP A 223 -19.01 -6.37 10.28
C ASP A 223 -20.01 -6.07 9.15
N ALA A 224 -19.83 -6.66 7.97
CA ALA A 224 -20.77 -6.48 6.87
C ALA A 224 -22.14 -7.11 7.20
N MET A 225 -23.21 -6.51 6.68
CA MET A 225 -24.58 -6.96 6.95
C MET A 225 -24.99 -8.19 6.12
N THR A 226 -24.44 -8.30 4.91
CA THR A 226 -24.83 -9.34 3.94
C THR A 226 -23.73 -10.41 3.90
N PRO A 227 -24.02 -11.68 4.22
CA PRO A 227 -23.03 -12.74 4.05
C PRO A 227 -22.74 -12.98 2.57
N ILE A 228 -21.50 -13.34 2.24
CA ILE A 228 -21.06 -13.58 0.85
C ILE A 228 -21.85 -14.71 0.19
N SER A 229 -22.32 -15.67 0.96
CA SER A 229 -23.18 -16.78 0.51
C SER A 229 -24.57 -16.34 0.05
N ALA A 230 -25.05 -15.17 0.51
CA ALA A 230 -26.32 -14.58 0.08
C ALA A 230 -26.14 -13.52 -1.02
N GLY A 231 -24.89 -13.18 -1.36
CA GLY A 231 -24.59 -12.27 -2.46
C GLY A 231 -24.78 -12.93 -3.84
N THR A 232 -24.82 -12.09 -4.87
CA THR A 232 -24.90 -12.52 -6.27
C THR A 232 -23.76 -11.93 -7.07
N ALA A 233 -23.17 -12.73 -7.96
CA ALA A 233 -22.13 -12.28 -8.86
C ALA A 233 -22.70 -11.32 -9.95
N PRO A 234 -21.95 -10.28 -10.37
CA PRO A 234 -20.64 -9.89 -9.85
C PRO A 234 -20.75 -9.33 -8.43
N PHE A 235 -19.91 -9.85 -7.53
CA PHE A 235 -19.93 -9.43 -6.13
C PHE A 235 -19.31 -8.05 -6.01
N VAL A 236 -20.11 -7.04 -5.72
CA VAL A 236 -19.63 -5.65 -5.56
C VAL A 236 -20.14 -5.12 -4.23
N GLY A 237 -19.24 -4.51 -3.45
CA GLY A 237 -19.53 -4.00 -2.12
C GLY A 237 -19.06 -4.93 -1.02
N SER A 238 -19.58 -4.72 0.18
CA SER A 238 -19.11 -5.38 1.39
C SER A 238 -19.95 -6.59 1.78
N PHE A 239 -19.27 -7.69 2.12
CA PHE A 239 -19.88 -8.95 2.50
C PHE A 239 -19.15 -9.59 3.69
N THR A 240 -19.90 -10.32 4.51
CA THR A 240 -19.30 -11.16 5.56
C THR A 240 -18.70 -12.40 4.88
N PRO A 241 -17.42 -12.73 5.11
CA PRO A 241 -16.76 -13.89 4.50
C PRO A 241 -17.33 -15.22 5.02
N ASP A 242 -17.03 -16.32 4.31
CA ASP A 242 -17.44 -17.68 4.75
C ASP A 242 -16.78 -18.09 6.08
N GLY A 243 -15.50 -17.75 6.25
CA GLY A 243 -14.76 -17.88 7.49
C GLY A 243 -14.44 -16.49 8.05
N PRO A 244 -14.63 -16.25 9.36
CA PRO A 244 -14.48 -14.91 9.94
C PRO A 244 -13.01 -14.47 9.97
N LEU A 245 -12.74 -13.26 9.50
CA LEU A 245 -11.40 -12.65 9.46
C LEU A 245 -10.83 -12.39 10.86
N SER A 246 -11.69 -12.26 11.87
CA SER A 246 -11.32 -12.24 13.30
C SER A 246 -10.60 -13.50 13.78
N THR A 247 -10.54 -14.57 12.96
CA THR A 247 -9.64 -15.71 13.19
C THR A 247 -8.18 -15.28 13.34
N PHE A 248 -7.77 -14.17 12.71
CA PHE A 248 -6.39 -13.65 12.80
C PHE A 248 -6.17 -12.74 14.02
N SER A 249 -7.20 -12.41 14.80
CA SER A 249 -7.08 -11.48 15.92
C SER A 249 -6.07 -11.97 16.97
N GLY A 250 -5.17 -11.08 17.38
CA GLY A 250 -4.06 -11.35 18.29
C GLY A 250 -2.78 -11.88 17.63
N GLU A 251 -2.81 -12.24 16.35
CA GLU A 251 -1.60 -12.62 15.62
C GLU A 251 -0.70 -11.41 15.32
N ASN A 252 0.58 -11.69 15.07
CA ASN A 252 1.51 -10.71 14.52
C ASN A 252 1.25 -10.57 13.01
N PRO A 253 0.80 -9.40 12.51
CA PRO A 253 0.52 -9.21 11.08
C PRO A 253 1.78 -9.05 10.22
N ASN A 254 2.95 -8.84 10.83
CA ASN A 254 4.17 -8.55 10.09
C ASN A 254 4.74 -9.82 9.45
N GLY A 255 4.95 -9.77 8.14
CA GLY A 255 5.47 -10.87 7.35
C GLY A 255 4.69 -11.09 6.06
N LEU A 256 4.83 -12.29 5.52
CA LEU A 256 4.27 -12.66 4.22
C LEU A 256 2.84 -13.20 4.39
N TRP A 257 1.88 -12.48 3.84
CA TRP A 257 0.51 -12.95 3.65
C TRP A 257 0.36 -13.51 2.25
N THR A 258 -0.44 -14.58 2.12
CA THR A 258 -0.68 -15.23 0.82
C THR A 258 -2.18 -15.32 0.56
N LEU A 259 -2.62 -14.78 -0.58
CA LEU A 259 -3.92 -15.07 -1.17
C LEU A 259 -3.77 -16.29 -2.07
N ARG A 260 -4.53 -17.34 -1.79
CA ARG A 260 -4.55 -18.57 -2.59
C ARG A 260 -5.92 -18.70 -3.26
N VAL A 261 -5.94 -18.68 -4.58
CA VAL A 261 -7.14 -18.92 -5.38
C VAL A 261 -7.00 -20.28 -6.04
N THR A 262 -8.01 -21.13 -5.88
CA THR A 262 -8.07 -22.45 -6.51
C THR A 262 -9.28 -22.52 -7.41
N ASP A 263 -9.07 -22.84 -8.69
CA ASP A 263 -10.14 -23.22 -9.60
C ASP A 263 -10.36 -24.74 -9.54
N ASN A 264 -11.60 -25.14 -9.26
CA ASN A 264 -12.00 -26.52 -9.01
C ASN A 264 -12.83 -27.13 -10.15
N ALA A 265 -13.10 -26.42 -11.24
CA ALA A 265 -13.95 -26.93 -12.31
C ALA A 265 -13.60 -26.39 -13.69
N ASN A 266 -13.90 -27.21 -14.70
CA ASN A 266 -13.69 -26.90 -16.10
C ASN A 266 -15.06 -26.71 -16.79
N PRO A 267 -15.18 -25.84 -17.81
CA PRO A 267 -14.15 -24.97 -18.38
C PRO A 267 -14.29 -23.51 -17.96
N ASN A 268 -13.35 -22.94 -17.19
CA ASN A 268 -13.30 -21.50 -16.91
C ASN A 268 -11.88 -21.07 -16.51
N THR A 269 -11.48 -19.86 -16.91
CA THR A 269 -10.23 -19.21 -16.44
C THR A 269 -10.51 -17.79 -15.98
N GLY A 270 -9.52 -17.19 -15.33
CA GLY A 270 -9.57 -15.78 -14.96
C GLY A 270 -8.24 -15.21 -14.51
N THR A 271 -8.29 -14.12 -13.77
CA THR A 271 -7.12 -13.36 -13.33
C THR A 271 -7.43 -12.70 -11.98
N ILE A 272 -6.50 -12.85 -11.03
CA ILE A 272 -6.43 -11.98 -9.85
C ILE A 272 -5.92 -10.64 -10.34
N VAL A 273 -6.80 -9.63 -10.43
CA VAL A 273 -6.45 -8.31 -10.97
C VAL A 273 -5.78 -7.48 -9.90
N THR A 274 -6.44 -7.31 -8.75
CA THR A 274 -5.89 -6.67 -7.54
C THR A 274 -6.43 -7.35 -6.29
N TRP A 275 -5.70 -7.22 -5.19
CA TRP A 275 -6.19 -7.49 -3.84
C TRP A 275 -5.38 -6.73 -2.81
N ALA A 276 -6.01 -6.45 -1.67
CA ALA A 276 -5.40 -5.68 -0.58
C ALA A 276 -5.87 -6.15 0.80
N LEU A 277 -5.04 -5.91 1.81
CA LEU A 277 -5.37 -6.17 3.22
C LEU A 277 -5.36 -4.89 4.02
N GLU A 278 -6.46 -4.60 4.70
CA GLU A 278 -6.53 -3.57 5.72
C GLU A 278 -6.38 -4.24 7.08
N ILE A 279 -5.38 -3.79 7.84
CA ILE A 279 -5.07 -4.30 9.17
C ILE A 279 -5.31 -3.16 10.17
N ALA A 280 -6.11 -3.42 11.20
CA ALA A 280 -6.13 -2.61 12.40
C ALA A 280 -5.36 -3.33 13.51
N ASP A 281 -4.64 -2.57 14.33
CA ASP A 281 -3.85 -3.06 15.45
C ASP A 281 -4.08 -2.23 16.73
N ASN A 282 -3.42 -2.62 17.83
CA ASN A 282 -3.50 -1.95 19.13
C ASN A 282 -2.34 -0.97 19.35
#